data_AF-A0A4Q2Y3W7-F1
#
_entry.id   AF-A0A4Q2Y3W7-F1
#
_cell.length_a   1.000
_cell.length_b   1.000
_cell.length_c   1.000
_cell.angle_alpha   90.00
_cell.angle_beta   90.00
_cell.angle_gamma   90.00
#
_symmetry.space_group_name_H-M   'P 1'
#
loop_
_entity.id
_entity.type
_entity.pdbx_description
1 polymer ?
#
loop_
_entity_poly.entity_id
_entity_poly.type
_entity_poly.pdbx_seq_one_letter_code
_entity_poly.pdbx_strand_id
1 'polypeptide(L)' 'PYFDRTTGEVRIMQGRVRLCPYYFVPRDGSPIRLGGVLATIVPADKKILHGMTDSILVPACAAPE' A
#
# COMPACT_ATOMS: atom_id res chain seq x y z
N PRO A 1 -10.74 -3.53 6.71
CA PRO A 1 -12.01 -3.57 5.93
C PRO A 1 -11.76 -2.99 4.54
N TYR A 2 -12.50 -3.40 3.53
CA TYR A 2 -12.49 -2.79 2.19
C TYR A 2 -13.92 -2.59 1.69
N PHE A 3 -14.09 -1.67 0.74
CA PHE A 3 -15.38 -1.46 0.08
C PHE A 3 -15.49 -2.37 -1.16
N ASP A 4 -16.48 -3.26 -1.16
CA ASP A 4 -16.80 -4.11 -2.30
C ASP A 4 -17.73 -3.35 -3.25
N ARG A 5 -17.19 -2.93 -4.39
CA ARG A 5 -17.94 -2.14 -5.39
C ARG A 5 -19.08 -2.92 -6.03
N THR A 6 -19.04 -4.25 -6.02
CA THR A 6 -20.09 -5.08 -6.62
C THR A 6 -21.34 -5.10 -5.75
N THR A 7 -21.13 -5.18 -4.44
CA THR A 7 -22.23 -5.31 -3.45
C THR A 7 -22.58 -3.99 -2.78
N GLY A 8 -21.69 -2.99 -2.85
CA GLY A 8 -21.87 -1.70 -2.19
C GLY A 8 -21.62 -1.76 -0.67
N GLU A 9 -21.02 -2.83 -0.17
CA GLU A 9 -20.84 -3.08 1.27
C GLU A 9 -19.38 -2.96 1.70
N VAL A 10 -19.18 -2.65 2.99
CA VAL A 10 -17.86 -2.75 3.63
C VAL A 10 -17.68 -4.18 4.15
N ARG A 11 -16.61 -4.85 3.71
CA ARG A 11 -16.32 -6.24 4.03
C ARG A 11 -14.94 -6.41 4.66
N ILE A 12 -14.75 -7.53 5.36
CA ILE A 12 -13.44 -7.96 5.84
C ILE A 12 -12.83 -8.91 4.82
N MET A 13 -11.56 -8.69 4.51
CA MET A 13 -10.77 -9.50 3.61
C MET A 13 -9.50 -9.94 4.34
N GLN A 14 -9.14 -11.21 4.20
CA GLN A 14 -7.76 -11.66 4.44
C GLN A 14 -6.92 -11.31 3.22
N GLY A 15 -5.97 -10.40 3.42
CA GLY A 15 -5.17 -9.85 2.34
C GLY A 15 -3.68 -10.14 2.50
N ARG A 16 -2.99 -10.29 1.37
CA ARG A 16 -1.52 -10.21 1.31
C ARG A 16 -1.11 -8.77 1.03
N VAL A 17 -0.03 -8.33 1.67
CA VAL A 17 0.48 -6.96 1.55
C VAL A 17 1.85 -6.97 0.90
N ARG A 18 2.05 -6.12 -0.11
CA ARG A 18 3.37 -5.69 -0.57
C ARG A 18 3.59 -4.26 -0.11
N LEU A 19 4.63 -4.05 0.70
CA LEU A 19 5.08 -2.73 1.11
C LEU A 19 6.13 -2.22 0.11
N CYS A 20 5.94 -0.99 -0.35
CA CYS A 20 6.86 -0.29 -1.24
C CYS A 20 7.33 1.00 -0.54
N PRO A 21 8.42 0.95 0.25
CA PRO A 21 9.02 2.14 0.84
C PRO A 21 9.70 3.00 -0.23
N TYR A 22 9.51 4.31 -0.15
CA TYR A 22 10.16 5.30 -1.01
C TYR A 22 11.14 6.12 -0.19
N TYR A 23 12.41 6.10 -0.58
CA TYR A 23 13.47 6.85 0.09
C TYR A 23 13.94 8.00 -0.79
N PHE A 24 14.08 9.18 -0.19
CA PHE A 24 14.77 10.31 -0.80
C PHE A 24 16.25 10.24 -0.43
N VAL A 25 17.10 10.29 -1.45
CA VAL A 25 18.56 10.28 -1.32
C VAL A 25 19.09 11.65 -1.76
N PRO A 26 19.40 12.55 -0.82
CA PRO A 26 19.90 13.89 -1.13
C PRO A 26 21.30 13.85 -1.76
N ARG A 27 21.59 14.80 -2.64
CA ARG A 27 22.91 14.92 -3.30
C ARG A 27 23.97 15.64 -2.46
N ASP A 28 23.55 16.41 -1.46
CA ASP A 28 24.38 17.23 -0.58
C ASP A 28 25.00 16.45 0.59
N GLY A 29 24.79 15.13 0.65
CA GLY A 29 25.25 14.27 1.72
C GLY A 29 24.38 14.30 2.97
N SER A 30 23.24 15.00 2.95
CA SER A 30 22.28 14.95 4.05
C SER A 30 21.63 13.56 4.17
N PRO A 31 21.09 13.21 5.36
CA PRO A 31 20.59 11.85 5.61
C PRO A 31 19.48 11.41 4.66
N ILE A 32 19.49 10.12 4.30
CA ILE A 32 18.40 9.47 3.56
C ILE A 32 17.11 9.55 4.38
N ARG A 33 16.01 9.93 3.73
CA ARG A 33 14.70 10.05 4.40
C ARG A 33 13.67 9.14 3.78
N LEU A 34 12.87 8.48 4.61
CA LEU A 34 11.66 7.79 4.14
C LEU A 34 10.63 8.86 3.74
N GLY A 35 10.31 8.94 2.44
CA GLY A 35 9.28 9.82 1.90
C GLY A 35 7.86 9.27 2.05
N GLY A 36 7.75 7.95 2.24
CA GLY A 36 6.50 7.27 2.57
C GLY A 36 6.53 5.81 2.16
N VAL A 37 5.46 5.08 2.50
CA VAL A 37 5.30 3.67 2.11
C VAL A 37 3.96 3.52 1.40
N LEU A 38 3.95 2.89 0.24
CA LEU A 38 2.72 2.46 -0.42
C LEU A 38 2.46 0.98 -0.07
N ALA A 39 1.31 0.69 0.52
CA ALA A 39 0.83 -0.68 0.66
C ALA A 39 -0.07 -1.03 -0.53
N THR A 40 0.28 -2.13 -1.20
CA THR A 40 -0.61 -2.82 -2.12
C THR A 40 -1.17 -4.04 -1.41
N ILE A 41 -2.48 -4.05 -1.15
CA ILE A 41 -3.18 -5.16 -0.50
C ILE A 41 -3.97 -5.91 -1.57
N VAL A 42 -3.85 -7.23 -1.61
CA VAL A 42 -4.58 -8.11 -2.54
C VAL A 42 -5.23 -9.27 -1.79
N PRO A 43 -6.30 -9.90 -2.30
CA PRO A 43 -6.86 -11.12 -1.71
C PRO A 43 -5.81 -12.22 -1.49
N ALA A 44 -5.93 -12.97 -0.40
CA ALA A 44 -4.93 -13.96 0.02
C ALA A 44 -4.68 -15.08 -1.02
N ASP A 45 -5.66 -15.36 -1.86
CA ASP A 45 -5.62 -16.34 -2.94
C ASP A 45 -4.96 -15.80 -4.23
N LYS A 46 -4.82 -14.47 -4.39
CA LYS A 46 -4.34 -13.83 -5.64
C LYS A 46 -2.91 -13.29 -5.57
N LYS A 47 -2.16 -13.42 -6.67
CA LYS A 47 -0.75 -12.96 -6.74
C LYS A 47 -0.64 -11.46 -6.41
N ILE A 48 0.49 -11.05 -5.85
CA ILE A 48 0.71 -9.68 -5.41
C ILE A 48 1.07 -8.78 -6.61
N LEU A 49 0.05 -8.25 -7.27
CA LEU A 49 0.14 -7.39 -8.45
C LEU A 49 -0.56 -6.04 -8.16
N HIS A 50 0.12 -4.94 -8.45
CA HIS A 50 -0.40 -3.58 -8.21
C HIS A 50 -1.45 -3.11 -9.24
N GLY A 51 -1.58 -3.82 -10.37
CA GLY A 51 -2.46 -3.47 -11.49
C GLY A 51 -3.72 -4.34 -11.59
N MET A 52 -4.03 -5.09 -10.54
CA MET A 52 -5.20 -5.96 -10.51
C MET A 52 -6.42 -5.20 -10.00
N THR A 53 -7.61 -5.46 -10.55
CA THR A 53 -8.86 -4.79 -10.15
C THR A 53 -9.16 -4.91 -8.65
N ASP A 54 -8.78 -6.03 -8.04
CA ASP A 54 -8.99 -6.30 -6.61
C ASP A 54 -7.88 -5.76 -5.71
N SER A 55 -6.88 -5.08 -6.30
CA SER A 55 -5.78 -4.49 -5.52
C SER A 55 -6.22 -3.18 -4.88
N ILE A 56 -5.83 -3.01 -3.61
CA ILE A 56 -6.07 -1.80 -2.84
C ILE A 56 -4.73 -1.11 -2.63
N LEU A 57 -4.65 0.15 -3.06
CA LEU A 57 -3.48 1.01 -2.95
C LEU A 57 -3.75 2.04 -1.86
N VAL A 58 -3.00 1.96 -0.76
CA VAL A 58 -3.16 2.88 0.37
C VAL A 58 -1.80 3.31 0.91
N PRO A 59 -1.65 4.57 1.37
CA PRO A 59 -0.46 4.97 2.09
C PRO A 59 -0.35 4.17 3.40
N ALA A 60 0.87 3.75 3.72
CA ALA A 60 1.19 2.89 4.86
C ALA A 60 2.25 3.48 5.79
N CYS A 61 2.42 4.80 5.75
CA CYS A 61 3.10 5.55 6.80
C CYS A 61 2.14 6.60 7.38
N ALA A 62 2.08 6.71 8.70
CA ALA A 62 1.72 8.00 9.30
C ALA A 62 2.84 8.97 8.91
N ALA A 63 2.51 10.17 8.43
CA ALA A 63 3.52 11.20 8.27
C ALA A 63 4.29 11.35 9.60
N PRO A 64 5.63 11.46 9.60
CA PRO A 64 6.32 11.87 10.81
C PRO A 64 5.74 13.22 11.25
N GLU A 65 5.44 13.36 12.55
CA GLU A 65 5.07 14.65 13.15
C GLU A 65 6.12 15.73 12.91
#